data_AF-A0A9D1S790-F1
#
_entry.id   AF-A0A9D1S790-F1
#
_cell.length_a   1.000
_cell.length_b   1.000
_cell.length_c   1.000
_cell.angle_alpha   90.00
_cell.angle_beta   90.00
_cell.angle_gamma   90.00
#
_symmetry.space_group_name_H-M   'P 1'
#
loop_
_entity.id
_entity.type
_entity.pdbx_description
1 polymer ?
#
loop_
_entity_poly.entity_id
_entity_poly.type
_entity_poly.pdbx_seq_one_letter_code
_entity_poly.pdbx_strand_id
1 'polypeptide(L)' 'MDNMEKIMGEYGIKPFPEITSEAMAYVSYQPNGADTLDPLQGFEVGTMFKSLNKPFYGKKCRGDMND' A
#
# COMPACT_ATOMS: atom_id res chain seq x y z
N MET A 1 9.42 5.39 28.22
CA MET A 1 8.34 5.53 27.23
C MET A 1 9.03 5.55 25.88
N ASP A 2 8.92 4.44 25.15
CA ASP A 2 9.62 4.29 23.88
C ASP A 2 9.05 5.29 22.86
N ASN A 3 9.91 5.89 22.04
CA ASN A 3 9.50 6.93 21.09
C ASN A 3 8.36 6.49 20.16
N MET A 4 8.23 5.18 19.90
CA MET A 4 7.12 4.58 19.15
C MET A 4 5.78 4.71 19.87
N GLU A 5 5.73 4.49 21.18
CA GLU A 5 4.49 4.58 21.97
C GLU A 5 3.93 6.02 21.95
N LYS A 6 4.83 7.00 21.98
CA LYS A 6 4.46 8.42 21.88
C LYS A 6 3.83 8.76 20.54
N ILE A 7 4.43 8.30 19.43
CA ILE A 7 3.90 8.51 18.08
C ILE A 7 2.56 7.79 17.91
N MET A 8 2.44 6.55 18.38
CA MET A 8 1.18 5.81 18.30
C MET A 8 0.06 6.51 19.08
N GLY A 9 0.35 7.06 20.25
CA GLY A 9 -0.59 7.84 21.05
C GLY A 9 -1.02 9.15 20.39
N GLU A 10 -0.08 9.93 19.86
CA GLU A 10 -0.36 11.22 19.21
C GLU A 10 -1.20 11.07 17.93
N TYR A 11 -0.95 10.02 17.15
CA TYR A 11 -1.60 9.80 15.84
C TYR A 11 -2.73 8.76 15.88
N GLY A 12 -3.06 8.21 17.05
CA GLY A 12 -4.10 7.19 17.21
C GLY A 12 -3.83 5.90 16.41
N ILE A 13 -2.55 5.62 16.13
CA ILE A 13 -2.15 4.45 15.34
C ILE A 13 -2.26 3.22 16.24
N LYS A 14 -3.26 2.39 15.97
CA LYS A 14 -3.39 1.10 16.65
C LYS A 14 -2.33 0.13 16.13
N PRO A 15 -1.75 -0.72 16.99
CA PRO A 15 -0.88 -1.80 16.52
C PRO A 15 -1.67 -2.71 15.58
N PHE A 16 -0.95 -3.41 14.70
CA PHE A 16 -1.57 -4.44 13.88
C PHE A 16 -2.25 -5.50 14.77
N PRO A 17 -3.37 -6.08 14.31
CA PRO A 17 -3.99 -7.20 15.02
C PRO A 17 -2.99 -8.36 15.16
N GLU A 18 -3.04 -9.06 16.29
CA GLU A 18 -2.20 -10.25 16.53
C GLU A 18 -2.48 -11.36 15.51
N ILE A 19 -3.74 -11.45 15.06
CA ILE A 19 -4.17 -12.32 13.97
C ILE A 19 -4.43 -11.45 12.74
N THR A 20 -3.51 -11.50 11.77
CA THR A 20 -3.69 -10.84 10.48
C THR A 20 -4.40 -11.79 9.51
N SER A 21 -5.38 -11.27 8.77
CA SER A 21 -5.96 -12.01 7.64
C SER A 21 -4.91 -12.18 6.55
N GLU A 22 -4.83 -13.37 5.94
CA GLU A 22 -4.01 -13.56 4.74
C GLU A 22 -4.46 -12.61 3.63
N ALA A 23 -3.58 -11.68 3.25
CA ALA A 23 -3.79 -10.79 2.12
C ALA A 23 -3.01 -11.31 0.92
N MET A 24 -3.72 -11.76 -0.12
CA MET A 24 -3.10 -12.13 -1.39
C MET A 24 -3.07 -10.89 -2.30
N ALA A 25 -1.89 -10.31 -2.49
CA ALA A 25 -1.69 -9.32 -3.54
C ALA A 25 -1.48 -10.05 -4.87
N TYR A 26 -2.20 -9.64 -5.91
CA TYR A 26 -1.91 -10.10 -7.26
C TYR A 26 -0.59 -9.48 -7.70
N VAL A 27 0.49 -10.25 -7.61
CA VAL A 27 1.79 -9.89 -8.18
C VAL A 27 1.86 -10.52 -9.56
N SER A 28 1.94 -9.69 -10.60
CA SER A 28 2.13 -10.17 -11.97
C SER A 28 3.40 -11.01 -12.05
N TYR A 29 3.31 -12.19 -12.68
CA TYR A 29 4.42 -13.10 -12.89
C TYR A 29 5.62 -12.36 -13.51
N GLN A 30 6.77 -12.43 -12.86
CA GLN A 30 8.03 -11.94 -13.39
C GLN A 30 8.87 -13.16 -13.79
N PRO A 31 9.24 -13.32 -15.08
CA PRO A 31 10.12 -14.39 -15.49
C PRO A 31 11.47 -14.25 -14.79
N ASN A 32 12.15 -15.38 -14.58
CA ASN A 32 13.47 -15.37 -13.95
C ASN A 32 14.47 -14.65 -14.85
N GLY A 33 15.17 -13.64 -14.33
CA GLY A 33 16.01 -12.74 -15.14
C GLY A 33 15.23 -11.71 -15.96
N ALA A 34 14.03 -11.33 -15.53
CA ALA A 34 13.30 -10.22 -16.14
C ALA A 34 14.17 -8.96 -16.18
N ASP A 35 14.14 -8.25 -17.32
CA ASP A 35 14.79 -6.97 -17.45
C ASP A 35 14.20 -6.00 -16.44
N THR A 36 15.00 -5.61 -15.46
CA THR A 36 14.64 -4.54 -14.52
C THR A 36 14.89 -3.21 -15.20
N LEU A 37 13.84 -2.41 -15.34
CA LEU A 37 13.97 -1.05 -15.85
C LEU A 37 14.69 -0.19 -14.81
N ASP A 38 15.69 0.56 -15.28
CA ASP A 38 16.23 1.65 -14.48
C ASP A 38 15.14 2.70 -14.21
N PRO A 39 15.27 3.50 -13.15
CA PRO A 39 14.21 4.42 -12.77
C PRO A 39 13.77 5.37 -13.89
N LEU A 40 14.73 5.85 -14.70
CA LEU A 40 14.44 6.72 -15.83
C LEU A 40 13.62 5.99 -16.91
N GLN A 41 14.00 4.77 -17.25
CA GLN A 41 13.29 3.95 -18.23
C GLN A 41 11.87 3.64 -17.77
N GLY A 42 11.67 3.40 -16.46
CA GLY A 42 10.35 3.20 -15.89
C GLY A 42 9.42 4.41 -16.07
N PHE A 43 9.95 5.63 -16.06
CA PHE A 43 9.16 6.83 -16.39
C PHE A 43 8.86 6.95 -17.88
N GLU A 44 9.82 6.63 -18.75
CA GLU A 44 9.66 6.71 -20.20
C GLU A 44 8.60 5.72 -20.72
N VAL A 45 8.56 4.51 -20.18
CA VAL A 45 7.59 3.47 -20.61
C VAL A 45 6.24 3.54 -19.87
N GLY A 46 6.07 4.47 -18.93
CA GLY A 46 4.81 4.67 -18.22
C GLY A 46 4.51 3.65 -17.10
N THR A 47 5.52 2.90 -16.65
CA THR A 47 5.40 1.99 -15.50
C THR A 47 5.52 2.74 -14.17
N MET A 48 6.28 3.83 -14.15
CA MET A 48 6.41 4.72 -13.00
C MET A 48 5.87 6.11 -13.30
N PHE A 49 5.22 6.69 -12.30
CA PHE A 49 4.61 8.01 -12.38
C PHE A 49 5.35 8.95 -11.42
N LYS A 50 5.81 10.11 -11.93
CA LYS A 50 6.56 11.09 -11.13
C LYS A 50 5.77 11.63 -9.94
N SER A 51 4.45 11.61 -10.06
CA SER A 51 3.49 11.96 -9.02
C SER A 51 2.44 10.86 -8.95
N LEU A 52 2.28 10.24 -7.78
CA LEU A 52 1.17 9.34 -7.48
C LEU A 52 -0.14 10.15 -7.39
N ASN A 53 -0.64 10.62 -8.52
CA ASN A 53 -1.98 11.22 -8.63
C ASN A 53 -3.02 10.09 -8.75
N LYS A 54 -2.96 9.08 -7.88
CA LYS A 54 -4.06 8.15 -7.74
C LYS A 54 -5.03 8.80 -6.76
N PRO A 55 -6.29 9.08 -7.12
CA PRO A 55 -7.27 9.34 -6.09
C PRO A 55 -7.48 8.00 -5.38
N PHE A 56 -6.68 7.72 -4.35
CA PHE A 56 -7.07 6.75 -3.35
C PHE A 56 -8.26 7.39 -2.63
N TYR A 57 -9.45 7.25 -3.20
CA TYR A 57 -10.69 7.42 -2.45
C TYR A 57 -10.76 6.25 -1.46
N GLY A 58 -9.91 6.27 -0.43
CA GLY A 58 -9.87 5.35 0.71
C GLY A 58 -11.10 5.48 1.61
N LYS A 59 -12.25 5.83 1.03
CA LYS A 59 -13.56 5.82 1.65
C LYS A 59 -14.58 5.52 0.56
N LYS A 60 -15.01 4.26 0.44
CA LYS A 60 -16.42 3.81 0.53
C LYS A 60 -16.48 2.28 0.40
N CYS A 61 -15.84 1.55 1.31
CA CYS A 61 -16.40 0.26 1.74
C CYS A 61 -17.35 0.58 2.91
N ARG A 62 -18.49 1.22 2.63
CA ARG A 62 -19.63 1.14 3.56
C ARG A 62 -20.33 -0.14 3.13
N GLY A 63 -20.10 -1.23 3.85
CA GLY A 63 -21.02 -2.35 3.80
C GLY A 63 -22.38 -1.80 4.22
N ASP A 64 -23.38 -1.96 3.36
CA ASP A 64 -24.76 -1.65 3.71
C ASP A 64 -25.14 -2.59 4.86
N MET A 65 -25.09 -2.08 6.09
CA MET A 65 -25.88 -2.61 7.19
C MET A 65 -27.32 -2.22 6.87
N ASN A 66 -28.06 -3.15 6.27
CA ASN A 66 -29.51 -3.11 6.30
C ASN A 66 -29.94 -3.78 7.62
N ASP A 67 -30.44 -2.97 8.55
CA ASP A 67 -31.43 -3.38 9.57
C ASP A 67 -32.81 -3.57 8.91
#